data_AF-A0A961ET98-F1
#
_entry.id   AF-A0A961ET98-F1
#
_cell.length_a   1.000
_cell.length_b   1.000
_cell.length_c   1.000
_cell.angle_alpha   90.00
_cell.angle_beta   90.00
_cell.angle_gamma   90.00
#
_symmetry.space_group_name_H-M   'P 1'
#
loop_
_entity.id
_entity.type
_entity.pdbx_description
1 polymer ?
#
loop_
_entity_poly.entity_id
_entity_poly.type
_entity_poly.pdbx_seq_one_letter_code
_entity_poly.pdbx_strand_id
1 'polypeptide(L)'
;MIDWKHEYSAIRAMDEMEFDRTRKAIGAQNLGDKDRKKMLDQLRGSGGQILNERSIKQPDDERPSRKRGGGGAGGDGPRLPSDVARENRRKELEAQNRLKKELEAEEKAATGFFARMGIKFRCMLMGLTPYGQDMVKPSFFSLLNLEGKRALMECNILGSELLFSDPAVAREVRKSLGRSGQLYIELLERASKLYDRKELSELLSDYQDYPDRSVPLDAVHPGLISLLRK
;
A
#
# COMPACT_ATOMS: atom_id res chain seq x y z
N MET A 1 -32.46 -12.50 0.97
CA MET A 1 -31.80 -12.50 2.28
C MET A 1 -30.76 -13.62 2.24
N ILE A 2 -29.56 -13.30 1.76
CA ILE A 2 -28.49 -14.28 1.49
C ILE A 2 -27.34 -13.93 2.43
N ASP A 3 -26.89 -14.95 3.14
CA ASP A 3 -26.01 -14.92 4.31
C ASP A 3 -24.54 -14.82 3.88
N TRP A 4 -23.90 -13.68 4.20
CA TRP A 4 -22.50 -13.36 3.87
C TRP A 4 -21.50 -13.77 4.96
N LYS A 5 -21.88 -14.68 5.88
CA LYS A 5 -21.01 -15.09 7.00
C LYS A 5 -19.95 -16.17 6.68
N HIS A 6 -19.80 -16.64 5.44
CA HIS A 6 -18.91 -17.78 5.14
C HIS A 6 -17.59 -17.46 4.42
N GLU A 7 -17.37 -16.24 3.91
CA GLU A 7 -16.14 -15.96 3.15
C GLU A 7 -14.98 -15.37 3.97
N TYR A 8 -15.24 -14.77 5.12
CA TYR A 8 -14.18 -14.13 5.92
C TYR A 8 -13.33 -15.11 6.76
N SER A 9 -13.72 -16.39 6.87
CA SER A 9 -12.94 -17.41 7.58
C SER A 9 -11.84 -18.06 6.73
N ALA A 10 -11.90 -17.96 5.40
CA ALA A 10 -10.95 -18.63 4.51
C ALA A 10 -9.61 -17.87 4.38
N ILE A 11 -9.64 -16.53 4.43
CA ILE A 11 -8.44 -15.70 4.17
C ILE A 11 -7.51 -15.64 5.39
N ARG A 12 -8.04 -15.75 6.61
CA ARG A 12 -7.22 -15.82 7.84
C ARG A 12 -6.54 -17.18 8.06
N ALA A 13 -6.98 -18.22 7.35
CA ALA A 13 -6.45 -19.57 7.51
C ALA A 13 -5.21 -19.85 6.61
N MET A 14 -4.92 -19.01 5.62
CA MET A 14 -3.82 -19.28 4.67
C MET A 14 -2.42 -18.93 5.19
N ASP A 15 -2.24 -17.88 6.01
CA ASP A 15 -0.91 -17.49 6.51
C ASP A 15 -0.43 -18.28 7.73
N GLU A 16 -1.35 -18.84 8.53
CA GLU A 16 -0.97 -19.74 9.65
C GLU A 16 -0.52 -21.12 9.15
N MET A 17 -0.97 -21.55 7.95
CA MET A 17 -0.66 -22.88 7.43
C MET A 17 0.79 -23.05 6.95
N GLU A 18 1.46 -22.03 6.41
CA GLU A 18 2.81 -22.20 5.84
C GLU A 18 3.91 -22.25 6.91
N PHE A 19 3.78 -21.44 7.97
CA PHE A 19 4.73 -21.43 9.07
C PHE A 19 4.63 -22.72 9.91
N ASP A 20 3.41 -23.22 10.14
CA ASP A 20 3.19 -24.49 10.84
C ASP A 20 3.53 -25.71 9.99
N ARG A 21 3.37 -25.66 8.65
CA ARG A 21 3.83 -26.74 7.75
C ARG A 21 5.34 -26.91 7.82
N THR A 22 6.10 -25.81 7.82
CA THR A 22 7.57 -25.84 7.92
C THR A 22 8.01 -26.35 9.30
N ARG A 23 7.35 -25.90 10.37
CA ARG A 23 7.63 -26.33 11.74
C ARG A 23 7.30 -27.82 11.98
N LYS A 24 6.24 -28.32 11.35
CA LYS A 24 5.82 -29.73 11.38
C LYS A 24 6.69 -30.62 10.50
N ALA A 25 7.15 -30.12 9.33
CA ALA A 25 8.07 -30.82 8.45
C ALA A 25 9.49 -30.99 9.06
N ILE A 26 9.93 -30.04 9.88
CA ILE A 26 11.22 -30.10 10.60
C ILE A 26 11.13 -31.00 11.85
N GLY A 27 9.92 -31.42 12.26
CA GLY A 27 9.75 -32.34 13.41
C GLY A 27 10.25 -31.76 14.74
N ALA A 28 10.30 -30.43 14.88
CA ALA A 28 10.93 -29.74 16.02
C ALA A 28 10.30 -30.07 17.39
N GLN A 29 9.06 -30.58 17.42
CA GLN A 29 8.41 -31.04 18.66
C GLN A 29 8.86 -32.42 19.15
N ASN A 30 9.49 -33.25 18.30
CA ASN A 30 9.88 -34.62 18.64
C ASN A 30 11.40 -34.84 18.72
N LEU A 31 12.23 -33.79 18.62
CA LEU A 31 13.68 -33.93 18.80
C LEU A 31 14.04 -34.07 20.28
N GLY A 32 14.54 -35.24 20.66
CA GLY A 32 15.16 -35.46 21.96
C GLY A 32 16.44 -34.61 22.11
N ASP A 33 16.82 -34.30 23.34
CA ASP A 33 17.97 -33.44 23.65
C ASP A 33 19.29 -33.93 23.04
N LYS A 34 19.39 -35.23 22.76
CA LYS A 34 20.54 -35.87 22.09
C LYS A 34 20.65 -35.50 20.61
N ASP A 35 19.54 -35.35 19.90
CA ASP A 35 19.53 -35.00 18.47
C ASP A 35 19.73 -33.49 18.26
N ARG A 36 19.22 -32.67 19.19
CA ARG A 36 19.51 -31.23 19.23
C ARG A 36 21.01 -30.97 19.39
N LYS A 37 21.69 -31.76 20.23
CA LYS A 37 23.13 -31.65 20.44
C LYS A 37 23.93 -32.00 19.18
N LYS A 38 23.52 -33.04 18.43
CA LYS A 38 24.15 -33.40 17.15
C LYS A 38 23.97 -32.33 16.07
N MET A 39 22.79 -31.70 16.00
CA MET A 39 22.56 -30.59 15.06
C MET A 39 23.36 -29.33 15.44
N LEU A 40 23.48 -29.04 16.73
CA LEU A 40 24.33 -27.96 17.23
C LEU A 40 25.82 -28.19 16.91
N ASP A 41 26.29 -29.43 17.04
CA ASP A 41 27.67 -29.78 16.70
C ASP A 41 27.92 -29.73 15.17
N GLN A 42 26.94 -30.10 14.34
CA GLN A 42 27.02 -29.91 12.88
C GLN A 42 27.06 -28.43 12.48
N LEU A 43 26.25 -27.58 13.12
CA LEU A 43 26.24 -26.13 12.88
C LEU A 43 27.53 -25.44 13.34
N ARG A 44 28.14 -25.93 14.42
CA ARG A 44 29.45 -25.44 14.90
C ARG A 44 30.59 -25.92 14.00
N GLY A 45 30.48 -27.14 13.46
CA GLY A 45 31.43 -27.72 12.50
C GLY A 45 31.42 -27.04 11.12
N SER A 46 30.28 -26.47 10.71
CA SER A 46 30.16 -25.68 9.47
C SER A 46 30.54 -24.20 9.63
N GLY A 47 31.12 -23.81 10.78
CA GLY A 47 31.60 -22.45 11.03
C GLY A 47 30.58 -21.49 11.65
N GLY A 48 29.43 -21.98 12.13
CA GLY A 48 28.44 -21.17 12.83
C GLY A 48 28.89 -20.82 14.25
N GLN A 49 28.98 -19.52 14.55
CA GLN A 49 29.30 -19.02 15.88
C GLN A 49 28.03 -18.80 16.70
N ILE A 50 27.88 -19.52 17.81
CA ILE A 50 26.77 -19.34 18.76
C ILE A 50 27.06 -18.10 19.61
N LEU A 51 26.38 -17.00 19.31
CA LEU A 51 26.41 -15.80 20.13
C LEU A 51 25.56 -16.04 21.38
N ASN A 52 26.21 -16.19 22.53
CA ASN A 52 25.52 -16.16 23.82
C ASN A 52 25.13 -14.71 24.11
N GLU A 53 23.87 -14.47 24.48
CA GLU A 53 23.30 -13.13 24.76
C GLU A 53 24.06 -12.31 25.83
N ARG A 54 25.06 -12.88 26.51
CA ARG A 54 25.94 -12.17 27.47
C ARG A 54 27.17 -11.48 26.87
N SER A 55 27.53 -11.67 25.60
CA SER A 55 28.80 -11.16 25.05
C SER A 55 28.71 -9.86 24.23
N ILE A 56 27.55 -9.21 24.14
CA ILE A 56 27.47 -7.84 23.59
C ILE A 56 27.77 -6.85 24.72
N LYS A 57 29.07 -6.68 25.04
CA LYS A 57 29.53 -5.52 25.79
C LYS A 57 29.71 -4.36 24.80
N GLN A 58 28.91 -3.30 24.99
CA GLN A 58 29.16 -1.97 24.41
C GLN A 58 30.53 -1.44 24.87
N PRO A 59 31.20 -0.59 24.06
CA PRO A 59 32.45 0.05 24.46
C PRO A 59 32.19 1.15 25.51
N ASP A 60 33.21 1.32 26.37
CA ASP A 60 33.28 2.20 27.53
C ASP A 60 33.10 3.69 27.21
N ASP A 61 32.33 4.39 28.05
CA ASP A 61 32.45 5.83 28.27
C ASP A 61 32.58 6.10 29.78
N GLU A 62 33.74 6.63 30.16
CA GLU A 62 34.16 6.94 31.52
C GLU A 62 33.43 8.18 32.08
N ARG A 63 32.87 8.08 33.30
CA ARG A 63 32.92 9.16 34.32
C ARG A 63 32.49 8.71 35.73
N PRO A 64 33.01 9.34 36.81
CA PRO A 64 33.18 8.65 38.10
C PRO A 64 32.13 8.97 39.18
N SER A 65 31.77 7.91 39.93
CA SER A 65 31.56 7.79 41.39
C SER A 65 30.85 8.88 42.23
N ARG A 66 29.72 8.46 42.84
CA ARG A 66 29.21 8.65 44.23
C ARG A 66 27.67 8.85 44.19
N LYS A 67 26.80 8.20 44.96
CA LYS A 67 26.81 7.91 46.41
C LYS A 67 25.76 6.82 46.75
N ARG A 68 26.00 6.10 47.85
CA ARG A 68 25.16 5.07 48.49
C ARG A 68 23.85 5.59 49.08
N GLY A 69 22.87 4.69 49.14
CA GLY A 69 21.67 4.70 50.01
C GLY A 69 20.40 4.54 49.15
N GLY A 70 19.43 3.66 49.40
CA GLY A 70 19.09 2.69 50.43
C GLY A 70 17.81 2.00 49.92
N GLY A 71 17.48 0.82 50.45
CA GLY A 71 16.58 -0.16 49.83
C GLY A 71 15.15 0.29 49.50
N GLY A 72 14.65 -0.29 48.41
CA GLY A 72 13.25 -0.23 47.96
C GLY A 72 13.09 -1.16 46.76
N ALA A 73 12.79 -2.43 47.02
CA ALA A 73 12.64 -3.47 46.01
C ALA A 73 11.40 -3.20 45.12
N GLY A 74 11.61 -2.49 44.02
CA GLY A 74 10.75 -2.50 42.84
C GLY A 74 11.55 -3.13 41.71
N GLY A 75 11.39 -4.43 41.50
CA GLY A 75 12.17 -5.21 40.55
C GLY A 75 11.95 -4.76 39.12
N ASP A 76 12.84 -3.92 38.63
CA ASP A 76 13.09 -3.70 37.20
C ASP A 76 13.91 -4.91 36.69
N GLY A 77 13.22 -6.05 36.58
CA GLY A 77 13.74 -7.24 35.91
C GLY A 77 13.60 -7.06 34.39
N PRO A 78 14.48 -7.69 33.58
CA PRO A 78 14.33 -7.67 32.14
C PRO A 78 12.93 -8.19 31.78
N ARG A 79 12.11 -7.31 31.19
CA ARG A 79 10.75 -7.64 30.78
C ARG A 79 10.77 -8.93 29.97
N LEU A 80 9.91 -9.88 30.32
CA LEU A 80 9.80 -11.15 29.62
C LEU A 80 9.48 -10.87 28.14
N PRO A 81 10.10 -11.58 27.18
CA PRO A 81 9.85 -11.39 25.74
C PRO A 81 8.35 -11.48 25.36
N SER A 82 7.55 -12.20 26.15
CA SER A 82 6.09 -12.29 26.02
C SER A 82 5.36 -10.99 26.32
N ASP A 83 5.85 -10.17 27.26
CA ASP A 83 5.22 -8.90 27.64
C ASP A 83 5.55 -7.81 26.61
N VAL A 84 6.77 -7.81 26.07
CA VAL A 84 7.16 -6.93 24.96
C VAL A 84 6.38 -7.27 23.68
N ALA A 85 6.18 -8.55 23.38
CA ALA A 85 5.36 -8.98 22.24
C ALA A 85 3.86 -8.67 22.40
N ARG A 86 3.36 -8.59 23.63
CA ARG A 86 1.98 -8.20 23.93
C ARG A 86 1.81 -6.68 23.87
N GLU A 87 2.82 -5.93 24.32
CA GLU A 87 2.86 -4.47 24.23
C GLU A 87 3.00 -3.99 22.78
N ASN A 88 3.83 -4.65 21.96
CA ASN A 88 3.98 -4.33 20.54
C ASN A 88 2.70 -4.63 19.75
N ARG A 89 2.04 -5.77 19.98
CA ARG A 89 0.73 -6.06 19.36
C ARG A 89 -0.34 -5.04 19.73
N ARG A 90 -0.32 -4.55 20.97
CA ARG A 90 -1.24 -3.48 21.41
C ARG A 90 -0.93 -2.15 20.72
N LYS A 91 0.35 -1.79 20.56
CA LYS A 91 0.76 -0.59 19.81
C LYS A 91 0.43 -0.68 18.32
N GLU A 92 0.59 -1.85 17.70
CA GLU A 92 0.20 -2.10 16.31
C GLU A 92 -1.32 -2.01 16.11
N LEU A 93 -2.10 -2.58 17.03
CA LEU A 93 -3.57 -2.46 17.03
C LEU A 93 -4.03 -1.01 17.24
N GLU A 94 -3.39 -0.27 18.14
CA GLU A 94 -3.68 1.16 18.36
C GLU A 94 -3.29 2.01 17.14
N ALA A 95 -2.18 1.71 16.45
CA ALA A 95 -1.78 2.36 15.21
C ALA A 95 -2.74 2.07 14.05
N GLN A 96 -3.15 0.80 13.87
CA GLN A 96 -4.17 0.44 12.88
C GLN A 96 -5.52 1.14 13.15
N ASN A 97 -5.91 1.24 14.41
CA ASN A 97 -7.17 1.90 14.76
C ASN A 97 -7.11 3.43 14.57
N ARG A 98 -5.94 4.05 14.70
CA ARG A 98 -5.74 5.46 14.36
C ARG A 98 -5.84 5.69 12.85
N LEU A 99 -5.15 4.89 12.05
CA LEU A 99 -5.25 4.92 10.58
C LEU A 99 -6.69 4.72 10.09
N LYS A 100 -7.42 3.75 10.66
CA LYS A 100 -8.83 3.53 10.32
C LYS A 100 -9.71 4.72 10.68
N LYS A 101 -9.49 5.36 11.84
CA LYS A 101 -10.24 6.55 12.25
C LYS A 101 -9.92 7.77 11.39
N GLU A 102 -8.68 7.92 10.94
CA GLU A 102 -8.27 8.99 10.02
C GLU A 102 -8.93 8.78 8.65
N LEU A 103 -8.87 7.57 8.08
CA LEU A 103 -9.57 7.23 6.85
C LEU A 103 -11.09 7.41 6.98
N GLU A 104 -11.69 6.98 8.09
CA GLU A 104 -13.13 7.15 8.33
C GLU A 104 -13.51 8.64 8.53
N ALA A 105 -12.61 9.46 9.10
CA ALA A 105 -12.80 10.89 9.22
C ALA A 105 -12.68 11.60 7.86
N GLU A 106 -11.76 11.17 7.01
CA GLU A 106 -11.63 11.64 5.62
C GLU A 106 -12.84 11.23 4.79
N GLU A 107 -13.29 9.99 4.90
CA GLU A 107 -14.52 9.51 4.27
C GLU A 107 -15.74 10.29 4.75
N LYS A 108 -15.86 10.58 6.05
CA LYS A 108 -16.95 11.43 6.59
C LYS A 108 -16.84 12.87 6.14
N ALA A 109 -15.64 13.42 6.04
CA ALA A 109 -15.41 14.76 5.51
C ALA A 109 -15.80 14.83 4.02
N ALA A 110 -15.52 13.79 3.23
CA ALA A 110 -15.89 13.70 1.83
C ALA A 110 -17.39 13.40 1.63
N THR A 111 -18.00 12.62 2.53
CA THR A 111 -19.41 12.21 2.43
C THR A 111 -20.39 13.14 3.15
N GLY A 112 -19.89 14.15 3.87
CA GLY A 112 -20.72 15.17 4.52
C GLY A 112 -21.61 15.92 3.53
N PHE A 113 -22.80 16.32 3.96
CA PHE A 113 -23.79 17.01 3.12
C PHE A 113 -23.20 18.24 2.40
N PHE A 114 -22.44 19.07 3.12
CA PHE A 114 -21.77 20.24 2.54
C PHE A 114 -20.62 19.88 1.60
N ALA A 115 -19.91 18.78 1.84
CA ALA A 115 -18.86 18.31 0.95
C ALA A 115 -19.44 17.79 -0.36
N ARG A 116 -20.52 17.00 -0.30
CA ARG A 116 -21.26 16.56 -1.50
C ARG A 116 -21.79 17.75 -2.30
N MET A 117 -22.36 18.75 -1.63
CA MET A 117 -22.82 19.98 -2.28
C MET A 117 -21.67 20.77 -2.90
N GLY A 118 -20.53 20.87 -2.21
CA GLY A 118 -19.32 21.51 -2.72
C GLY A 118 -18.74 20.78 -3.94
N ILE A 119 -18.73 19.45 -3.93
CA ILE A 119 -18.31 18.61 -5.06
C ILE A 119 -19.26 18.84 -6.23
N LYS A 120 -20.58 18.74 -6.03
CA LYS A 120 -21.58 18.99 -7.09
C LYS A 120 -21.43 20.39 -7.68
N PHE A 121 -21.18 21.41 -6.86
CA PHE A 121 -20.96 22.78 -7.32
C PHE A 121 -19.67 22.93 -8.12
N ARG A 122 -18.57 22.32 -7.68
CA ARG A 122 -17.30 22.31 -8.44
C ARG A 122 -17.45 21.59 -9.78
N CYS A 123 -18.07 20.41 -9.79
CA CYS A 123 -18.35 19.66 -11.02
C CYS A 123 -19.24 20.46 -11.99
N MET A 124 -20.22 21.20 -11.47
CA MET A 124 -21.04 22.11 -12.27
C MET A 124 -20.21 23.26 -12.87
N LEU A 125 -19.41 23.94 -12.05
CA LEU A 125 -18.57 25.06 -12.50
C LEU A 125 -17.52 24.63 -13.53
N MET A 126 -16.98 23.42 -13.40
CA MET A 126 -16.07 22.81 -14.37
C MET A 126 -16.79 22.28 -15.63
N GLY A 127 -18.12 22.38 -15.70
CA GLY A 127 -18.88 21.93 -16.87
C GLY A 127 -18.94 20.40 -17.03
N LEU A 128 -18.69 19.63 -15.96
CA LEU A 128 -18.70 18.16 -15.98
C LEU A 128 -20.12 17.60 -15.90
N THR A 129 -20.96 18.19 -15.05
CA THR A 129 -22.34 17.72 -14.80
C THR A 129 -23.36 18.86 -14.91
N PRO A 130 -24.63 18.56 -15.25
CA PRO A 130 -25.73 19.50 -15.05
C PRO A 130 -25.99 19.72 -13.56
N TYR A 131 -26.55 20.88 -13.20
CA TYR A 131 -26.85 21.17 -11.79
C TYR A 131 -27.84 20.16 -11.21
N GLY A 132 -27.48 19.54 -10.08
CA GLY A 132 -28.35 18.66 -9.32
C GLY A 132 -28.65 17.30 -9.96
N GLN A 133 -28.04 16.97 -11.10
CA GLN A 133 -28.24 15.69 -11.79
C GLN A 133 -26.99 14.83 -11.76
N ASP A 134 -27.17 13.52 -11.62
CA ASP A 134 -26.09 12.53 -11.64
C ASP A 134 -25.81 12.06 -13.09
N MET A 135 -25.62 13.05 -13.97
CA MET A 135 -25.38 12.89 -15.40
C MET A 135 -24.10 13.62 -15.80
N VAL A 136 -23.39 13.11 -16.80
CA VAL A 136 -22.19 13.71 -17.38
C VAL A 136 -22.58 14.45 -18.65
N LYS A 137 -22.09 15.70 -18.78
CA LYS A 137 -22.38 16.56 -19.94
C LYS A 137 -21.66 16.06 -21.20
N PRO A 138 -22.25 16.25 -22.40
CA PRO A 138 -21.58 15.89 -23.65
C PRO A 138 -20.33 16.72 -23.91
N SER A 139 -20.26 17.96 -23.41
CA SER A 139 -19.07 18.82 -23.49
C SER A 139 -17.84 18.19 -22.84
N PHE A 140 -18.02 17.46 -21.73
CA PHE A 140 -16.91 16.75 -21.09
C PHE A 140 -16.42 15.60 -21.96
N PHE A 141 -17.33 14.82 -22.55
CA PHE A 141 -16.95 13.73 -23.45
C PHE A 141 -16.31 14.23 -24.74
N SER A 142 -16.73 15.39 -25.26
CA SER A 142 -16.07 16.06 -26.37
C SER A 142 -14.62 16.41 -26.02
N LEU A 143 -14.40 17.03 -24.85
CA LEU A 143 -13.06 17.35 -24.33
C LEU A 143 -12.21 16.07 -24.15
N LEU A 144 -12.79 15.05 -23.52
CA LEU A 144 -12.12 13.77 -23.27
C LEU A 144 -11.78 13.05 -24.59
N ASN A 145 -12.65 13.12 -25.59
CA ASN A 145 -12.46 12.48 -26.90
C ASN A 145 -11.42 13.22 -27.76
N LEU A 146 -11.33 14.55 -27.67
CA LEU A 146 -10.37 15.32 -28.47
C LEU A 146 -9.03 15.50 -27.75
N GLU A 147 -9.06 16.12 -26.57
CA GLU A 147 -7.87 16.47 -25.82
C GLU A 147 -7.41 15.32 -24.93
N GLY A 148 -8.34 14.64 -24.25
CA GLY A 148 -8.01 13.54 -23.36
C GLY A 148 -7.37 12.36 -24.08
N LYS A 149 -7.96 11.91 -25.21
CA LYS A 149 -7.37 10.87 -26.07
C LYS A 149 -5.96 11.23 -26.51
N ARG A 150 -5.79 12.45 -27.00
CA ARG A 150 -4.51 12.94 -27.47
C ARG A 150 -3.47 12.96 -26.34
N ALA A 151 -3.83 13.53 -25.19
CA ALA A 151 -2.93 13.61 -24.04
C ALA A 151 -2.53 12.22 -23.53
N LEU A 152 -3.48 11.28 -23.42
CA LEU A 152 -3.18 9.91 -23.01
C LEU A 152 -2.23 9.21 -23.99
N MET A 153 -2.45 9.39 -25.30
CA MET A 153 -1.57 8.84 -26.33
C MET A 153 -0.17 9.46 -26.26
N GLU A 154 -0.07 10.77 -26.10
CA GLU A 154 1.21 11.48 -25.93
C GLU A 154 1.94 11.00 -24.66
N CYS A 155 1.24 10.83 -23.53
CA CYS A 155 1.81 10.26 -22.30
C CYS A 155 2.35 8.84 -22.50
N ASN A 156 1.65 7.99 -23.26
CA ASN A 156 2.11 6.63 -23.55
C ASN A 156 3.38 6.63 -24.41
N ILE A 157 3.41 7.46 -25.47
CA ILE A 157 4.57 7.55 -26.37
C ILE A 157 5.77 8.12 -25.63
N LEU A 158 5.62 9.29 -25.00
CA LEU A 158 6.72 9.96 -24.30
C LEU A 158 7.19 9.14 -23.09
N GLY A 159 6.26 8.55 -22.34
CA GLY A 159 6.61 7.66 -21.24
C GLY A 159 7.40 6.45 -21.70
N SER A 160 7.03 5.88 -22.85
CA SER A 160 7.77 4.75 -23.43
C SER A 160 9.14 5.13 -23.94
N GLU A 161 9.27 6.28 -24.59
CA GLU A 161 10.54 6.79 -25.09
C GLU A 161 11.51 7.09 -23.94
N LEU A 162 11.03 7.75 -22.89
CA LEU A 162 11.83 8.16 -21.74
C LEU A 162 12.25 6.99 -20.83
N LEU A 163 11.41 5.96 -20.70
CA LEU A 163 11.62 4.89 -19.71
C LEU A 163 11.99 3.52 -20.29
N PHE A 164 11.57 3.20 -21.52
CA PHE A 164 11.66 1.85 -22.07
C PHE A 164 12.46 1.75 -23.38
N SER A 165 12.41 2.75 -24.25
CA SER A 165 13.03 2.67 -25.58
C SER A 165 14.57 2.75 -25.54
N ASP A 166 15.15 3.66 -24.77
CA ASP A 166 16.61 3.80 -24.63
C ASP A 166 17.07 3.68 -23.16
N PRO A 167 17.80 2.61 -22.81
CA PRO A 167 18.37 2.42 -21.47
C PRO A 167 19.37 3.50 -21.04
N ALA A 168 19.98 4.25 -21.98
CA ALA A 168 20.86 5.37 -21.66
C ALA A 168 20.05 6.60 -21.23
N VAL A 169 19.00 6.95 -21.97
CA VAL A 169 18.07 8.03 -21.63
C VAL A 169 17.37 7.75 -20.31
N ALA A 170 16.85 6.54 -20.11
CA ALA A 170 16.20 6.15 -18.86
C ALA A 170 17.12 6.28 -17.63
N ARG A 171 18.42 5.99 -17.79
CA ARG A 171 19.42 6.17 -16.72
C ARG A 171 19.67 7.64 -16.42
N GLU A 172 19.76 8.49 -17.44
CA GLU A 172 19.97 9.92 -17.26
C GLU A 172 18.73 10.61 -16.65
N VAL A 173 17.52 10.23 -17.06
CA VAL A 173 16.27 10.70 -16.46
C VAL A 173 16.21 10.30 -14.98
N ARG A 174 16.47 9.03 -14.64
CA ARG A 174 16.48 8.59 -13.23
C ARG A 174 17.54 9.33 -12.40
N LYS A 175 18.69 9.65 -12.99
CA LYS A 175 19.77 10.38 -12.34
C LYS A 175 19.42 11.85 -12.12
N SER A 176 18.78 12.50 -13.09
CA SER A 176 18.42 13.93 -13.03
C SER A 176 17.30 14.22 -12.04
N LEU A 177 16.34 13.29 -11.85
CA LEU A 177 15.26 13.48 -10.89
C LEU A 177 15.67 13.27 -9.41
N GLY A 178 16.88 12.80 -9.12
CA GLY A 178 17.46 12.78 -7.76
C GLY A 178 16.61 12.04 -6.71
N ARG A 179 16.62 12.53 -5.45
CA ARG A 179 15.93 11.91 -4.29
C ARG A 179 14.41 11.85 -4.43
N SER A 180 13.81 12.83 -5.10
CA SER A 180 12.37 12.88 -5.40
C SER A 180 12.00 12.03 -6.62
N GLY A 181 13.00 11.57 -7.38
CA GLY A 181 12.81 10.92 -8.66
C GLY A 181 12.13 9.58 -8.60
N GLN A 182 12.20 8.86 -7.48
CA GLN A 182 11.50 7.58 -7.35
C GLN A 182 9.99 7.73 -7.59
N LEU A 183 9.36 8.73 -6.95
CA LEU A 183 7.91 8.99 -7.07
C LEU A 183 7.55 9.47 -8.48
N TYR A 184 8.34 10.36 -9.05
CA TYR A 184 8.08 10.86 -10.40
C TYR A 184 8.29 9.80 -11.47
N ILE A 185 9.27 8.91 -11.31
CA ILE A 185 9.48 7.78 -12.21
C ILE A 185 8.30 6.82 -12.11
N GLU A 186 7.80 6.54 -10.89
CA GLU A 186 6.60 5.71 -10.72
C GLU A 186 5.37 6.37 -11.36
N LEU A 187 5.18 7.68 -11.19
CA LEU A 187 4.11 8.43 -11.83
C LEU A 187 4.21 8.40 -13.35
N LEU A 188 5.40 8.60 -13.91
CA LEU A 188 5.66 8.51 -15.35
C LEU A 188 5.40 7.09 -15.88
N GLU A 189 5.81 6.06 -15.13
CA GLU A 189 5.58 4.67 -15.49
C GLU A 189 4.08 4.36 -15.52
N ARG A 190 3.33 4.77 -14.49
CA ARG A 190 1.87 4.62 -14.45
C ARG A 190 1.19 5.41 -15.56
N ALA A 191 1.59 6.67 -15.76
CA ALA A 191 1.05 7.53 -16.81
C ALA A 191 1.23 6.92 -18.21
N SER A 192 2.38 6.28 -18.46
CA SER A 192 2.64 5.60 -19.74
C SER A 192 1.69 4.43 -20.01
N LYS A 193 1.14 3.80 -18.96
CA LYS A 193 0.23 2.66 -19.05
C LYS A 193 -1.25 3.06 -19.12
N LEU A 194 -1.59 4.32 -18.83
CA LEU A 194 -2.98 4.79 -18.79
C LEU A 194 -3.71 4.66 -20.14
N TYR A 195 -2.99 4.81 -21.25
CA TYR A 195 -3.60 4.69 -22.57
C TYR A 195 -3.85 3.23 -22.93
N ASP A 196 -5.13 2.88 -23.08
CA ASP A 196 -5.57 1.66 -23.73
C ASP A 196 -6.68 1.98 -24.71
N ARG A 197 -6.44 1.65 -25.98
CA ARG A 197 -7.35 1.95 -27.08
C ARG A 197 -8.71 1.28 -26.88
N LYS A 198 -8.76 0.06 -26.33
CA LYS A 198 -10.02 -0.68 -26.17
C LYS A 198 -10.86 -0.05 -25.07
N GLU A 199 -10.31 0.08 -23.87
CA GLU A 199 -11.00 0.67 -22.72
C GLU A 199 -11.46 2.10 -22.99
N LEU A 200 -10.61 2.91 -23.65
CA LEU A 200 -10.96 4.29 -23.97
C LEU A 200 -12.03 4.40 -25.07
N SER A 201 -12.10 3.43 -25.98
CA SER A 201 -13.17 3.36 -26.98
C SER A 201 -14.48 2.91 -26.35
N GLU A 202 -14.44 1.92 -25.46
CA GLU A 202 -15.61 1.48 -24.68
C GLU A 202 -16.14 2.58 -23.77
N LEU A 203 -15.28 3.34 -23.09
CA LEU A 203 -15.68 4.49 -22.28
C LEU A 203 -16.40 5.58 -23.09
N LEU A 204 -16.10 5.68 -24.38
CA LEU A 204 -16.58 6.73 -25.26
C LEU A 204 -17.64 6.25 -26.27
N SER A 205 -18.02 4.97 -26.25
CA SER A 205 -18.97 4.41 -27.23
C SER A 205 -20.31 5.12 -27.18
N ASP A 206 -20.85 5.34 -25.98
CA ASP A 206 -22.16 5.98 -25.78
C ASP A 206 -22.16 7.43 -26.32
N TYR A 207 -21.04 8.13 -26.18
CA TYR A 207 -20.86 9.46 -26.73
C TYR A 207 -20.66 9.45 -28.25
N GLN A 208 -19.95 8.44 -28.79
CA GLN A 208 -19.76 8.30 -30.24
C GLN A 208 -21.08 8.00 -30.96
N ASP A 209 -21.94 7.20 -30.35
CA ASP A 209 -23.26 6.86 -30.90
C ASP A 209 -24.26 8.02 -30.73
N TYR A 210 -24.19 8.75 -29.61
CA TYR A 210 -25.12 9.85 -29.29
C TYR A 210 -24.39 11.08 -28.71
N PRO A 211 -23.73 11.90 -29.55
CA PRO A 211 -22.84 12.97 -29.09
C PRO A 211 -23.53 14.14 -28.38
N ASP A 212 -24.84 14.31 -28.55
CA ASP A 212 -25.60 15.39 -27.89
C ASP A 212 -26.27 14.94 -26.58
N ARG A 213 -26.15 13.66 -26.23
CA ARG A 213 -26.86 13.06 -25.09
C ARG A 213 -25.98 13.05 -23.84
N SER A 214 -26.56 13.47 -22.71
CA SER A 214 -25.91 13.31 -21.41
C SER A 214 -25.96 11.84 -20.97
N VAL A 215 -24.88 11.34 -20.38
CA VAL A 215 -24.73 9.93 -19.98
C VAL A 215 -24.81 9.82 -18.45
N PRO A 216 -25.52 8.83 -17.88
CA PRO A 216 -25.56 8.62 -16.42
C PRO A 216 -24.17 8.39 -15.83
N LEU A 217 -23.87 8.99 -14.68
CA LEU A 217 -22.56 8.86 -14.03
C LEU A 217 -22.17 7.39 -13.77
N ASP A 218 -23.15 6.56 -13.39
CA ASP A 218 -22.95 5.15 -13.09
C ASP A 218 -22.49 4.33 -14.29
N ALA A 219 -22.83 4.74 -15.52
CA ALA A 219 -22.38 4.07 -16.74
C ALA A 219 -20.90 4.37 -17.05
N VAL A 220 -20.44 5.56 -16.70
CA VAL A 220 -19.09 6.07 -17.00
C VAL A 220 -18.07 5.63 -15.95
N HIS A 221 -18.53 5.51 -14.70
CA HIS A 221 -17.70 5.24 -13.53
C HIS A 221 -16.83 3.97 -13.65
N PRO A 222 -17.35 2.81 -14.09
CA PRO A 222 -16.54 1.60 -14.24
C PRO A 222 -15.38 1.76 -15.24
N GLY A 223 -15.64 2.39 -16.38
CA GLY A 223 -14.63 2.61 -17.42
C GLY A 223 -13.54 3.59 -16.97
N LEU A 224 -13.91 4.67 -16.27
CA LEU A 224 -12.95 5.61 -15.69
C LEU A 224 -12.05 4.95 -14.64
N ILE A 225 -12.63 4.12 -13.75
CA ILE A 225 -11.84 3.41 -12.74
C ILE A 225 -10.91 2.39 -13.38
N SER A 226 -11.36 1.65 -14.40
CA SER A 226 -10.50 0.68 -15.11
C SER A 226 -9.26 1.36 -15.67
N LEU A 227 -9.46 2.52 -16.31
CA LEU A 227 -8.38 3.29 -16.94
C LEU A 227 -7.37 3.82 -15.92
N LEU A 228 -7.83 4.28 -14.74
CA LEU A 228 -6.99 4.89 -13.71
C LEU A 228 -6.31 3.89 -12.77
N ARG A 229 -6.70 2.61 -12.78
CA ARG A 229 -6.17 1.60 -11.85
C ARG A 229 -4.78 1.05 -12.23
N LYS A 230 -4.25 1.44 -13.38
CA LYS A 230 -2.97 0.94 -13.94
C LYS A 230 -1.74 1.46 -13.20
#